data_AF-A0AAD5II85-F1
#
_entry.id   AF-A0AAD5II85-F1
#
_cell.length_a   1.000
_cell.length_b   1.000
_cell.length_c   1.000
_cell.angle_alpha   90.00
_cell.angle_beta   90.00
_cell.angle_gamma   90.00
#
_symmetry.space_group_name_H-M   'P 1'
#
loop_
_entity.id
_entity.type
_entity.pdbx_description
1 polymer ?
#
loop_
_entity_poly.entity_id
_entity_poly.type
_entity_poly.pdbx_seq_one_letter_code
_entity_poly.pdbx_strand_id
1 'polypeptide(L)' 'MLTPPDLEREFGLTGGNIFHGAMGLDSLLLMRPIKGWTPVRGLYMCGSGSHPRGGVTGAPSRNAAHVVLQDVKKLFR' A
#
# COMPACT_ATOMS: atom_id res chain seq x y z
N MET A 1 14.30 -14.64 16.42
CA MET A 1 14.61 -13.56 15.46
C MET A 1 14.16 -14.05 14.09
N LEU A 2 13.35 -13.29 13.37
CA LEU A 2 12.89 -13.68 12.03
C LEU A 2 13.85 -13.12 10.98
N THR A 3 14.35 -13.99 10.11
CA THR A 3 15.25 -13.64 9.01
C THR A 3 14.47 -13.33 7.73
N PRO A 4 15.07 -12.73 6.69
CA PRO A 4 14.34 -12.39 5.46
C PRO A 4 13.58 -13.57 4.82
N PRO A 5 14.13 -14.80 4.74
CA PRO A 5 13.36 -15.97 4.28
C PRO A 5 12.18 -16.34 5.19
N ASP A 6 12.27 -16.06 6.48
CA ASP A 6 11.15 -16.30 7.42
C ASP A 6 10.05 -15.26 7.20
N LEU A 7 10.42 -13.99 7.03
CA LEU A 7 9.48 -12.92 6.73
C LEU A 7 8.75 -13.10 5.40
N GLU A 8 9.45 -13.59 4.38
CA GLU A 8 8.84 -13.93 3.09
C GLU A 8 7.84 -15.07 3.23
N ARG A 9 8.17 -16.11 4.00
CA ARG A 9 7.33 -17.31 4.18
C ARG A 9 6.12 -17.06 5.07
N GLU A 10 6.29 -16.32 6.16
CA GLU A 10 5.24 -16.10 7.16
C GLU A 10 4.31 -14.95 6.78
N PHE A 11 4.83 -13.88 6.18
CA PHE A 11 4.08 -12.65 5.93
C PHE A 11 3.96 -12.29 4.45
N GLY A 12 4.54 -13.08 3.54
CA GLY A 12 4.55 -12.75 2.11
C GLY A 12 5.42 -11.53 1.78
N LEU A 13 6.34 -11.14 2.67
CA LEU A 13 7.25 -10.03 2.45
C LEU A 13 8.39 -10.46 1.54
N THR A 14 8.20 -10.38 0.23
CA THR A 14 9.23 -10.74 -0.75
C THR A 14 10.56 -10.02 -0.45
N GLY A 15 11.65 -10.79 -0.36
CA GLY A 15 12.98 -10.33 0.04
C GLY A 15 13.08 -9.85 1.49
N GLY A 16 12.09 -10.14 2.34
CA GLY A 16 11.99 -9.65 3.72
C GLY A 16 11.73 -8.15 3.84
N ASN A 17 11.24 -7.49 2.79
CA ASN A 17 11.09 -6.05 2.77
C ASN A 17 9.72 -5.60 3.30
N ILE A 18 9.71 -5.00 4.49
CA ILE A 18 8.50 -4.50 5.17
C ILE A 18 7.73 -3.42 4.39
N PHE A 19 8.35 -2.79 3.38
CA PHE A 19 7.73 -1.80 2.51
C PHE A 19 7.18 -2.39 1.20
N HIS A 20 7.19 -3.73 1.07
CA HIS A 20 6.70 -4.44 -0.11
C HIS A 20 7.29 -3.85 -1.41
N GLY A 21 8.62 -3.67 -1.41
CA GLY A 21 9.38 -3.06 -2.50
C GLY A 21 10.54 -2.20 -2.00
N ALA A 22 11.63 -2.15 -2.78
CA ALA A 22 12.78 -1.33 -2.46
C ALA A 22 12.40 0.16 -2.45
N MET A 23 13.11 0.94 -1.63
CA MET A 23 12.92 2.39 -1.55
C MET A 23 14.11 3.08 -2.21
N GLY A 24 14.34 2.75 -3.48
CA GLY A 24 15.24 3.51 -4.33
C GLY A 24 14.66 4.89 -4.64
N LEU A 25 15.48 5.78 -5.20
CA LEU A 25 15.05 7.14 -5.61
C LEU A 25 13.81 7.12 -6.52
N ASP A 26 13.73 6.10 -7.36
CA ASP A 26 12.65 5.76 -8.28
C ASP A 26 11.35 5.29 -7.59
N SER A 27 11.42 4.92 -6.31
CA SER A 27 10.30 4.38 -5.54
C SER A 27 10.01 5.22 -4.28
N LEU A 28 10.71 6.34 -4.11
CA LEU A 28 10.49 7.29 -3.03
C LEU A 28 9.31 8.23 -3.34
N LEU A 29 8.57 8.58 -2.28
CA LEU A 29 7.51 9.58 -2.29
C LEU A 29 6.40 9.28 -3.32
N LEU A 30 6.38 10.03 -4.43
CA LEU A 30 5.31 10.06 -5.42
C LEU A 30 5.49 9.03 -6.54
N MET A 31 6.63 8.35 -6.58
CA MET A 31 7.01 7.49 -7.71
C MET A 31 6.56 6.03 -7.56
N ARG A 32 5.92 5.65 -6.44
CA ARG A 32 5.22 4.35 -6.39
C ARG A 32 4.06 4.37 -7.40
N PRO A 33 3.94 3.34 -8.26
CA PRO A 33 3.12 3.39 -9.47
C PRO A 33 1.61 3.56 -9.23
N ILE A 34 1.12 3.32 -8.01
CA ILE A 34 -0.31 3.32 -7.69
C ILE A 34 -0.60 4.31 -6.56
N LYS A 35 -1.28 5.42 -6.90
CA LYS A 35 -1.67 6.52 -5.97
C LYS A 35 -2.93 6.18 -5.16
N GLY A 36 -2.95 5.04 -4.47
CA GLY A 36 -4.07 4.63 -3.61
C GLY A 36 -5.37 4.27 -4.35
N TRP A 37 -5.39 4.32 -5.68
CA TRP A 37 -6.49 3.83 -6.53
C TRP A 37 -5.94 2.87 -7.57
N THR A 38 -6.61 1.76 -7.78
CA THR A 38 -6.23 0.76 -8.80
C THR A 38 -7.06 0.97 -10.07
N PRO A 39 -6.60 0.51 -11.24
CA PRO A 39 -7.43 0.51 -12.45
C PRO A 39 -8.63 -0.44 -12.34
N VAL A 40 -8.69 -1.28 -11.31
CA VAL A 40 -9.79 -2.20 -11.06
C VAL A 40 -10.83 -1.52 -10.16
N ARG A 41 -12.04 -1.35 -10.69
CA ARG A 41 -13.14 -0.73 -9.94
C ARG A 41 -13.48 -1.55 -8.70
N GLY A 42 -13.60 -0.88 -7.55
CA GLY A 42 -13.88 -1.52 -6.27
C GLY A 42 -12.67 -2.16 -5.58
N LEU A 43 -11.48 -2.08 -6.19
CA LEU A 43 -10.23 -2.50 -5.55
C LEU A 43 -9.44 -1.29 -5.06
N TYR A 44 -9.19 -1.27 -3.74
CA TYR A 44 -8.50 -0.20 -3.04
C TYR A 44 -7.20 -0.72 -2.44
N MET A 45 -6.11 0.03 -2.57
CA MET A 45 -4.82 -0.34 -2.01
C MET A 45 -4.53 0.43 -0.72
N CYS A 46 -4.23 -0.31 0.34
CA CYS A 46 -3.78 0.21 1.62
C CYS A 46 -2.48 -0.49 2.05
N GLY A 47 -1.94 -0.14 3.22
CA GLY A 47 -0.76 -0.82 3.78
C GLY A 47 0.59 -0.27 3.31
N SER A 48 1.67 -0.94 3.71
CA SER A 48 3.02 -0.38 3.65
C SER A 48 3.61 -0.29 2.24
N GLY A 49 3.07 -1.08 1.31
CA GLY A 49 3.41 -1.01 -0.11
C GLY A 49 2.65 0.05 -0.91
N SER A 50 1.83 0.88 -0.27
CA SER A 50 1.01 1.88 -0.96
C SER A 50 1.58 3.28 -0.84
N HIS A 51 1.23 4.15 -1.80
CA HIS A 51 1.60 5.57 -1.77
C HIS A 51 1.07 6.26 -0.49
N PRO A 52 1.82 7.16 0.18
CA PRO A 52 3.16 7.70 -0.18
C PRO A 52 4.36 6.89 0.33
N ARG A 53 4.17 6.11 1.39
CA ARG A 53 5.19 5.30 2.06
C ARG A 53 4.48 4.46 3.11
N GLY A 54 5.02 3.27 3.38
CA GLY A 54 4.57 2.41 4.46
C GLY A 54 5.17 2.64 5.84
N GLY A 55 4.91 1.69 6.73
CA GLY A 55 5.27 1.74 8.15
C GLY A 55 4.09 2.17 9.02
N VAL A 56 4.37 2.54 10.27
CA VAL A 56 3.37 2.95 11.27
C VAL A 56 2.96 4.43 11.07
N THR A 57 2.72 4.83 9.81
CA THR A 57 2.38 6.23 9.45
C THR A 57 0.88 6.45 9.26
N GLY A 58 0.11 5.41 8.93
CA GLY A 58 -1.33 5.47 8.69
C GLY A 58 -1.78 6.21 7.42
N ALA A 59 -0.89 6.95 6.76
CA ALA A 59 -1.16 7.70 5.52
C ALA A 59 -1.80 6.86 4.39
N PRO A 60 -1.26 5.68 4.00
CA PRO A 60 -1.86 4.88 2.93
C PRO A 60 -3.29 4.41 3.29
N SER A 61 -3.52 4.04 4.55
CA SER A 61 -4.84 3.60 5.02
C SER A 61 -5.86 4.74 5.01
N ARG A 62 -5.45 5.95 5.45
CA ARG A 62 -6.29 7.15 5.39
C ARG A 62 -6.69 7.47 3.96
N ASN A 63 -5.75 7.40 3.01
CA ASN A 63 -6.01 7.67 1.60
C ASN A 63 -7.00 6.65 1.01
N ALA A 64 -6.76 5.36 1.24
CA ALA A 64 -7.68 4.30 0.79
C ALA A 64 -9.10 4.49 1.33
N ALA A 65 -9.22 4.76 2.64
CA ALA A 65 -10.51 4.99 3.29
C ALA A 65 -11.26 6.19 2.69
N HIS A 66 -10.57 7.29 2.36
CA HIS A 66 -11.19 8.43 1.70
C HIS A 66 -11.77 8.08 0.33
N VAL A 67 -11.06 7.30 -0.50
CA VAL A 67 -11.57 6.89 -1.82
C VAL A 67 -12.75 5.95 -1.67
N VAL A 68 -12.68 4.96 -0.76
CA VAL A 68 -13.80 4.05 -0.46
C VAL A 68 -15.05 4.84 -0.06
N LEU A 69 -14.93 5.79 0.87
CA LEU A 69 -16.07 6.60 1.32
C LEU A 69 -16.68 7.45 0.20
N GLN A 70 -15.87 7.95 -0.73
CA GLN A 70 -16.36 8.69 -1.89
C GLN A 70 -17.13 7.79 -2.85
N ASP A 71 -16.64 6.58 -3.12
CA ASP A 71 -17.30 5.65 -4.02
C ASP A 71 -18.58 5.06 -3.42
N VAL A 72 -18.57 4.76 -2.12
CA VAL A 72 -19.77 4.38 -1.36
C VAL A 72 -20.84 5.47 -1.46
N LYS A 73 -20.48 6.75 -1.28
CA LYS A 73 -21.44 7.86 -1.45
C LYS A 73 -22.03 7.97 -2.86
N LYS A 74 -21.27 7.59 -3.89
CA LYS A 74 -21.77 7.57 -5.28
C LYS A 74 -22.71 6.39 -5.56
N LEU A 75 -22.55 5.27 -4.85
CA LEU A 75 -23.41 4.09 -4.98
C LEU A 75 -24.82 4.31 -4.38
N PHE A 76 -24.91 5.14 -3.34
CA PHE A 76 -26.17 5.46 -2.66
C PHE A 76 -26.80 6.78 -3.13
N ARG A 77 -26.31 7.35 -4.24
CA ARG A 77 -26.91 8.48 -4.96
C ARG A 77 -27.71 7.96 -6.13
#